data_AF-A0A935VYP2-F1
#
_entry.id   AF-A0A935VYP2-F1
#
_cell.length_a   1.000
_cell.length_b   1.000
_cell.length_c   1.000
_cell.angle_alpha   90.00
_cell.angle_beta   90.00
_cell.angle_gamma   90.00
#
_symmetry.space_group_name_H-M   'P 1'
#
loop_
_entity.id
_entity.type
_entity.pdbx_description
1 polymer ?
#
loop_
_entity_poly.entity_id
_entity_poly.type
_entity_poly.pdbx_seq_one_letter_code
_entity_poly.pdbx_strand_id
1 'polypeptide(L)'
;MKHRVLESDRFRVADRRPGSERGAGRWRTLAAALGLALGAGTAAEAQQVVSASPDITIQLGAANLTTADQAVAVDNQLGVVALQNLGAIPDSADVTGYADAGNATHLFSVDTTVALSGGVTATPSDVVSWNGATHALVLDGSAVGIPSGVQIDAIGFSDGLVLSFDTDVSLPGGLSVADEDLVKVVGSTWTLVFDGSANGIDRALDVDGAQADGGGAYLVSFDTAGTVGAITFQDEDILRHVGGVWSMAYDASTADGDWGAADLDALQVPEPGALAMLLGGVLAVAGLGRRRR
;
A
#
# COMPACT_ATOMS: atom_id res chain seq x y z
N MET A 1 16.49 74.02 -15.67
CA MET A 1 15.93 75.11 -16.49
C MET A 1 16.75 75.18 -17.78
N LYS A 2 16.10 74.99 -18.94
CA LYS A 2 16.52 75.33 -20.32
C LYS A 2 18.02 75.23 -20.68
N HIS A 3 18.36 74.44 -21.69
CA HIS A 3 18.85 74.99 -22.96
C HIS A 3 18.92 73.90 -24.04
N ARG A 4 18.58 74.32 -25.27
CA ARG A 4 18.48 73.55 -26.51
C ARG A 4 19.56 74.08 -27.47
N VAL A 5 19.86 73.26 -28.50
CA VAL A 5 20.48 73.56 -29.81
C VAL A 5 22.03 73.67 -29.75
N LEU A 6 22.86 73.05 -30.61
CA LEU A 6 23.05 73.08 -32.08
C LEU A 6 24.02 71.94 -32.50
N GLU A 7 23.77 71.20 -33.60
CA GLU A 7 24.47 71.28 -34.93
C GLU A 7 26.00 71.00 -34.87
N SER A 8 26.69 70.32 -35.77
CA SER A 8 26.48 69.97 -37.18
C SER A 8 27.64 69.05 -37.65
N ASP A 9 27.30 68.01 -38.40
CA ASP A 9 27.78 67.71 -39.77
C ASP A 9 29.28 67.57 -40.15
N ARG A 10 29.49 66.64 -41.11
CA ARG A 10 30.65 66.38 -42.01
C ARG A 10 31.74 65.39 -41.58
N PHE A 11 31.78 64.22 -42.25
CA PHE A 11 32.74 63.98 -43.35
C PHE A 11 32.39 62.72 -44.17
N ARG A 12 32.65 62.80 -45.49
CA ARG A 12 32.29 61.84 -46.55
C ARG A 12 33.46 60.90 -46.93
N VAL A 13 33.10 59.66 -47.27
CA VAL A 13 33.41 58.87 -48.50
C VAL A 13 34.87 58.62 -48.95
N ALA A 14 35.23 57.33 -49.08
CA ALA A 14 35.78 56.66 -50.28
C ALA A 14 35.75 55.13 -50.03
N ASP A 15 34.89 54.34 -50.66
CA ASP A 15 34.91 53.81 -52.05
C ASP A 15 35.96 52.70 -52.28
N ARG A 16 35.50 51.45 -52.40
CA ARG A 16 36.04 50.43 -53.33
C ARG A 16 34.97 49.40 -53.70
N ARG A 17 34.96 49.11 -54.99
CA ARG A 17 33.94 48.49 -55.84
C ARG A 17 33.96 46.94 -55.87
N PRO A 18 33.00 46.30 -56.59
CA PRO A 18 32.50 44.94 -56.35
C PRO A 18 32.95 43.89 -57.38
N GLY A 19 32.69 42.62 -57.08
CA GLY A 19 32.59 41.48 -58.01
C GLY A 19 31.90 40.32 -57.29
N SER A 20 30.64 40.00 -57.60
CA SER A 20 30.21 38.88 -58.47
C SER A 20 30.91 37.57 -58.10
N GLU A 21 30.23 36.49 -57.71
CA GLU A 21 29.32 35.69 -58.53
C GLU A 21 28.48 34.79 -57.61
N ARG A 22 27.15 34.81 -57.74
CA ARG A 22 26.33 33.72 -58.30
C ARG A 22 26.70 32.31 -57.80
N GLY A 23 25.91 31.84 -56.84
CA GLY A 23 25.85 30.44 -56.45
C GLY A 23 24.49 30.13 -55.85
N ALA A 24 23.47 30.01 -56.70
CA ALA A 24 22.16 29.47 -56.33
C ALA A 24 22.32 27.99 -55.98
N GLY A 25 21.85 27.58 -54.80
CA GLY A 25 21.99 26.20 -54.37
C GLY A 25 21.26 25.87 -53.07
N ARG A 26 19.93 25.85 -53.14
CA ARG A 26 19.06 24.96 -52.34
C ARG A 26 19.38 24.87 -50.84
N TRP A 27 18.87 25.83 -50.06
CA TRP A 27 18.67 25.65 -48.63
C TRP A 27 17.53 24.65 -48.41
N ARG A 28 17.89 23.38 -48.22
CA ARG A 28 16.98 22.40 -47.62
C ARG A 28 16.90 22.70 -46.13
N THR A 29 15.84 23.40 -45.72
CA THR A 29 15.39 23.43 -44.33
C THR A 29 15.03 22.00 -43.90
N LEU A 30 15.93 21.35 -43.17
CA LEU A 30 15.60 20.20 -42.34
C LEU A 30 14.87 20.74 -41.11
N ALA A 31 13.55 20.81 -41.17
CA ALA A 31 12.73 20.92 -39.98
C ALA A 31 12.75 19.55 -39.29
N ALA A 32 13.63 19.37 -38.31
CA ALA A 32 13.55 18.25 -37.39
C ALA A 32 12.36 18.52 -36.46
N ALA A 33 11.18 18.01 -36.82
CA ALA A 33 10.04 17.95 -35.93
C ALA A 33 10.38 16.94 -34.82
N LEU A 34 10.86 17.43 -33.69
CA LEU A 34 10.93 16.67 -32.45
C LEU A 34 9.49 16.58 -31.92
N GLY A 35 8.74 15.60 -32.44
CA GLY A 35 7.45 15.23 -31.88
C GLY A 35 7.68 14.58 -30.52
N LEU A 36 7.66 15.37 -29.44
CA LEU A 36 7.34 14.83 -28.13
C LEU A 36 5.89 14.37 -28.20
N ALA A 37 5.69 13.09 -28.48
CA ALA A 37 4.49 12.41 -28.09
C ALA A 37 4.46 12.44 -26.56
N LEU A 38 3.73 13.42 -25.99
CA LEU A 38 3.16 13.30 -24.67
C LEU A 38 2.09 12.21 -24.76
N GLY A 39 2.53 10.96 -24.86
CA GLY A 39 1.71 9.86 -24.38
C GLY A 39 1.53 10.14 -22.90
N ALA A 40 0.31 10.49 -22.51
CA ALA A 40 -0.13 10.24 -21.15
C ALA A 40 0.03 8.73 -20.95
N GLY A 41 1.20 8.31 -20.50
CA GLY A 41 1.32 7.01 -19.87
C GLY A 41 0.28 7.03 -18.78
N THR A 42 -0.71 6.14 -18.90
CA THR A 42 -1.42 5.66 -17.73
C THR A 42 -0.35 5.41 -16.68
N ALA A 43 -0.50 5.98 -15.48
CA ALA A 43 0.40 5.66 -14.38
C ALA A 43 0.60 4.14 -14.42
N ALA A 44 1.83 3.70 -14.65
CA ALA A 44 2.14 2.30 -14.44
C ALA A 44 1.66 2.03 -13.01
N GLU A 45 0.73 1.09 -12.84
CA GLU A 45 0.33 0.62 -11.52
C GLU A 45 1.65 0.34 -10.81
N ALA A 46 1.98 1.23 -9.87
CA ALA A 46 3.24 1.10 -9.19
C ALA A 46 3.13 -0.20 -8.42
N GLN A 47 4.15 -1.03 -8.60
CA GLN A 47 4.21 -2.38 -8.07
C GLN A 47 3.74 -2.42 -6.62
N GLN A 48 2.61 -3.08 -6.40
CA GLN A 48 2.07 -3.29 -5.07
C GLN A 48 2.95 -4.31 -4.35
N VAL A 49 3.26 -4.01 -3.11
CA VAL A 49 3.84 -4.98 -2.18
C VAL A 49 2.66 -5.51 -1.38
N VAL A 50 2.54 -6.82 -1.18
CA VAL A 50 1.50 -7.40 -0.34
C VAL A 50 2.19 -7.97 0.89
N SER A 51 1.73 -7.60 2.07
CA SER A 51 2.19 -8.19 3.32
C SER A 51 1.05 -8.97 3.93
N ALA A 52 1.28 -10.24 4.24
CA ALA A 52 0.26 -11.14 4.75
C ALA A 52 0.77 -12.15 5.76
N SER A 53 -0.05 -12.51 6.75
CA SER A 53 0.19 -13.64 7.65
C SER A 53 -0.69 -14.81 7.22
N PRO A 54 -0.16 -16.04 7.13
CA PRO A 54 -0.99 -17.23 6.97
C PRO A 54 -1.50 -17.75 8.32
N ASP A 55 -2.58 -18.54 8.32
CA ASP A 55 -3.13 -19.26 9.48
C ASP A 55 -2.34 -20.55 9.81
N ILE A 56 -1.58 -21.04 8.84
CA ILE A 56 -0.73 -22.23 8.95
C ILE A 56 0.67 -21.99 8.40
N THR A 57 1.61 -22.84 8.83
CA THR A 57 2.95 -22.82 8.25
C THR A 57 2.94 -23.28 6.79
N ILE A 58 3.33 -22.39 5.88
CA ILE A 58 3.45 -22.63 4.44
C ILE A 58 4.84 -22.32 3.88
N GLN A 59 5.04 -22.61 2.60
CA GLN A 59 6.23 -22.22 1.85
C GLN A 59 5.83 -21.25 0.75
N LEU A 60 6.53 -20.14 0.63
CA LEU A 60 6.16 -19.08 -0.31
C LEU A 60 7.29 -18.68 -1.26
N GLY A 61 6.90 -18.30 -2.47
CA GLY A 61 7.76 -17.75 -3.50
C GLY A 61 8.75 -18.74 -4.09
N ALA A 62 9.53 -18.28 -5.07
CA ALA A 62 10.48 -19.14 -5.80
C ALA A 62 11.61 -19.73 -4.95
N ALA A 63 11.76 -19.28 -3.71
CA ALA A 63 12.75 -19.76 -2.75
C ALA A 63 12.17 -20.75 -1.71
N ASN A 64 10.88 -21.06 -1.76
CA ASN A 64 10.15 -21.87 -0.78
C ASN A 64 10.39 -21.38 0.66
N LEU A 65 10.23 -20.07 0.86
CA LEU A 65 10.41 -19.44 2.15
C LEU A 65 9.38 -20.01 3.14
N THR A 66 9.84 -20.71 4.18
CA THR A 66 8.96 -21.13 5.27
C THR A 66 8.43 -19.91 6.01
N THR A 67 7.12 -19.75 5.95
CA THR A 67 6.36 -18.69 6.63
C THR A 67 5.46 -19.40 7.60
N ALA A 68 5.71 -19.19 8.89
CA ALA A 68 4.89 -19.75 9.94
C ALA A 68 3.70 -18.83 10.24
N ASP A 69 2.71 -19.33 10.97
CA ASP A 69 1.42 -18.69 11.27
C ASP A 69 1.56 -17.36 12.04
N GLN A 70 2.59 -17.25 12.87
CA GLN A 70 2.95 -16.02 13.58
C GLN A 70 3.75 -15.00 12.75
N ALA A 71 4.01 -15.26 11.47
CA ALA A 71 4.92 -14.48 10.66
C ALA A 71 4.23 -13.81 9.46
N VAL A 72 4.48 -12.51 9.29
CA VAL A 72 4.03 -11.77 8.11
C VAL A 72 5.04 -11.94 6.97
N ALA A 73 4.62 -12.56 5.88
CA ALA A 73 5.32 -12.57 4.60
C ALA A 73 5.08 -11.27 3.84
N VAL A 74 6.05 -10.84 3.05
CA VAL A 74 6.02 -9.64 2.21
C VAL A 74 6.38 -10.06 0.80
N ASP A 75 5.40 -10.05 -0.10
CA ASP A 75 5.57 -10.32 -1.53
C ASP A 75 5.69 -9.00 -2.30
N ASN A 76 6.78 -8.86 -3.05
CA ASN A 76 6.98 -7.71 -3.94
C ASN A 76 6.38 -7.89 -5.34
N GLN A 77 5.64 -8.98 -5.58
CA GLN A 77 5.04 -9.37 -6.86
C GLN A 77 6.06 -9.55 -8.00
N LEU A 78 7.35 -9.71 -7.69
CA LEU A 78 8.41 -10.11 -8.63
C LEU A 78 8.91 -11.53 -8.36
N GLY A 79 8.16 -12.31 -7.59
CA GLY A 79 8.53 -13.65 -7.14
C GLY A 79 9.57 -13.67 -6.02
N VAL A 80 9.73 -12.55 -5.30
CA VAL A 80 10.54 -12.48 -4.07
C VAL A 80 9.62 -12.22 -2.89
N VAL A 81 9.51 -13.24 -2.04
CA VAL A 81 8.84 -13.16 -0.75
C VAL A 81 9.91 -13.08 0.35
N ALA A 82 9.68 -12.25 1.36
CA ALA A 82 10.54 -12.12 2.54
C ALA A 82 9.69 -12.05 3.81
N LEU A 83 10.25 -12.41 4.97
CA LEU A 83 9.57 -12.22 6.24
C LEU A 83 9.73 -10.79 6.73
N GLN A 84 8.62 -10.19 7.16
CA GLN A 84 8.61 -8.95 7.91
C GLN A 84 9.17 -9.21 9.31
N ASN A 85 10.07 -8.34 9.75
CA ASN A 85 10.57 -8.41 11.13
C ASN A 85 9.59 -7.70 12.07
N LEU A 86 8.92 -8.49 12.91
CA LEU A 86 8.02 -8.01 13.98
C LEU A 86 8.65 -8.15 15.37
N GLY A 87 9.94 -8.48 15.46
CA GLY A 87 10.56 -8.91 16.72
C GLY A 87 10.28 -10.39 17.01
N ALA A 88 10.53 -10.81 18.26
CA ALA A 88 10.25 -12.18 18.67
C ALA A 88 8.80 -12.29 19.13
N ILE A 89 7.98 -12.99 18.35
CA ILE A 89 6.62 -13.41 18.69
C ILE A 89 6.69 -14.88 19.12
N PRO A 90 6.06 -15.30 20.24
CA PRO A 90 6.03 -16.71 20.64
C PRO A 90 5.34 -17.60 19.60
N ASP A 91 5.86 -18.81 19.38
CA ASP A 91 5.29 -19.82 18.44
C ASP A 91 3.89 -20.35 18.82
N SER A 92 3.27 -19.79 19.86
CA SER A 92 1.93 -20.18 20.31
C SER A 92 0.91 -19.08 20.01
N ALA A 93 1.27 -18.08 19.22
CA ALA A 93 0.43 -16.95 18.91
C ALA A 93 0.54 -16.63 17.43
N ASP A 94 -0.60 -16.32 16.82
CA ASP A 94 -0.71 -16.04 15.40
C ASP A 94 -0.97 -14.55 15.19
N VAL A 95 -0.50 -14.01 14.07
CA VAL A 95 -0.73 -12.59 13.75
C VAL A 95 -2.04 -12.47 13.00
N THR A 96 -3.04 -11.91 13.67
CA THR A 96 -4.41 -11.79 13.16
C THR A 96 -4.73 -10.35 12.79
N GLY A 97 -3.85 -9.71 12.03
CA GLY A 97 -4.01 -8.30 11.69
C GLY A 97 -2.67 -7.59 11.67
N TYR A 98 -2.44 -6.84 10.61
CA TYR A 98 -1.15 -6.22 10.34
C TYR A 98 -1.33 -4.93 9.55
N ALA A 99 -0.57 -3.89 9.91
CA ALA A 99 -0.45 -2.68 9.09
C ALA A 99 0.97 -2.11 9.12
N ASP A 100 1.39 -1.47 8.03
CA ASP A 100 2.58 -0.61 8.01
C ASP A 100 2.16 0.84 8.27
N ALA A 101 2.49 1.36 9.46
CA ALA A 101 2.22 2.75 9.83
C ALA A 101 3.26 3.74 9.27
N GLY A 102 4.20 3.26 8.47
CA GLY A 102 5.30 4.02 7.91
C GLY A 102 6.45 4.23 8.91
N ASN A 103 7.54 4.84 8.43
CA ASN A 103 8.75 5.09 9.24
C ASN A 103 9.32 3.82 9.93
N ALA A 104 9.19 2.65 9.28
CA ALA A 104 9.58 1.36 9.83
C ALA A 104 8.83 0.97 11.13
N THR A 105 7.60 1.47 11.28
CA THR A 105 6.70 1.09 12.37
C THR A 105 5.65 0.14 11.83
N HIS A 106 5.67 -1.08 12.34
CA HIS A 106 4.71 -2.13 12.01
C HIS A 106 3.70 -2.24 13.14
N LEU A 107 2.43 -2.40 12.80
CA LEU A 107 1.34 -2.62 13.73
C LEU A 107 0.84 -4.05 13.57
N PHE A 108 0.48 -4.71 14.67
CA PHE A 108 -0.11 -6.04 14.63
C PHE A 108 -0.98 -6.34 15.85
N SER A 109 -1.90 -7.28 15.69
CA SER A 109 -2.68 -7.96 16.73
C SER A 109 -2.25 -9.44 16.81
N VAL A 110 -2.75 -10.16 17.82
CA VAL A 110 -2.44 -11.58 18.03
C VAL A 110 -3.68 -12.35 18.50
N ASP A 111 -3.75 -13.65 18.24
CA ASP A 111 -4.88 -14.50 18.63
C ASP A 111 -4.95 -14.85 20.12
N THR A 112 -3.82 -14.74 20.82
CA THR A 112 -3.72 -15.13 22.22
C THR A 112 -2.91 -14.14 23.05
N THR A 113 -3.10 -14.23 24.37
CA THR A 113 -2.37 -13.35 25.28
C THR A 113 -0.90 -13.76 25.36
N VAL A 114 -0.01 -12.85 24.94
CA VAL A 114 1.44 -13.09 24.89
C VAL A 114 2.25 -12.02 25.61
N ALA A 115 3.39 -12.45 26.15
CA ALA A 115 4.42 -11.56 26.65
C ALA A 115 5.44 -11.28 25.55
N LEU A 116 5.56 -10.02 25.15
CA LEU A 116 6.50 -9.54 24.15
C LEU A 116 7.72 -8.88 24.80
N SER A 117 8.75 -8.65 23.99
CA SER A 117 9.96 -7.98 24.46
C SER A 117 9.65 -6.56 24.96
N GLY A 118 10.43 -6.07 25.94
CA GLY A 118 10.16 -4.77 26.56
C GLY A 118 9.09 -4.78 27.65
N GLY A 119 8.56 -5.95 28.02
CA GLY A 119 7.58 -6.09 29.10
C GLY A 119 6.15 -5.75 28.70
N VAL A 120 5.87 -5.75 27.39
CA VAL A 120 4.52 -5.61 26.85
C VAL A 120 3.80 -6.96 26.99
N THR A 121 2.58 -6.94 27.53
CA THR A 121 1.64 -8.05 27.44
C THR A 121 0.55 -7.62 26.47
N ALA A 122 0.43 -8.33 25.36
CA ALA A 122 -0.59 -8.09 24.35
C ALA A 122 -1.69 -9.15 24.51
N THR A 123 -2.94 -8.71 24.45
CA THR A 123 -4.14 -9.55 24.39
C THR A 123 -4.76 -9.47 22.99
N PRO A 124 -5.72 -10.35 22.64
CA PRO A 124 -6.32 -10.32 21.30
C PRO A 124 -7.06 -9.04 20.93
N SER A 125 -7.46 -8.24 21.92
CA SER A 125 -8.09 -6.94 21.72
C SER A 125 -7.11 -5.78 21.56
N ASP A 126 -5.80 -6.03 21.58
CA ASP A 126 -4.77 -4.99 21.59
C ASP A 126 -4.11 -4.80 20.22
N VAL A 127 -3.62 -3.59 19.97
CA VAL A 127 -2.73 -3.31 18.84
C VAL A 127 -1.34 -2.97 19.35
N VAL A 128 -0.35 -3.74 18.90
CA VAL A 128 1.05 -3.58 19.24
C VAL A 128 1.78 -2.89 18.09
N SER A 129 2.75 -2.04 18.42
CA SER A 129 3.72 -1.52 17.46
C SER A 129 5.09 -2.17 17.65
N TRP A 130 5.78 -2.40 16.53
CA TRP A 130 7.19 -2.74 16.48
C TRP A 130 7.93 -1.73 15.60
N ASN A 131 8.98 -1.12 16.14
CA ASN A 131 9.78 -0.09 15.46
C ASN A 131 11.20 -0.58 15.07
N GLY A 132 11.41 -1.90 15.04
CA GLY A 132 12.73 -2.51 14.85
C GLY A 132 13.56 -2.70 16.12
N ALA A 133 13.10 -2.22 17.27
CA ALA A 133 13.82 -2.34 18.54
C ALA A 133 12.95 -2.76 19.73
N THR A 134 11.76 -2.18 19.87
CA THR A 134 10.89 -2.37 21.05
C THR A 134 9.44 -2.53 20.64
N HIS A 135 8.72 -3.41 21.36
CA HIS A 135 7.26 -3.44 21.31
C HIS A 135 6.65 -2.34 22.19
N ALA A 136 5.52 -1.79 21.77
CA ALA A 136 4.70 -0.91 22.59
C ALA A 136 3.22 -1.05 22.23
N LEU A 137 2.32 -1.01 23.23
CA LEU A 137 0.89 -0.93 22.98
C LEU A 137 0.53 0.42 22.33
N VAL A 138 -0.08 0.36 21.16
CA VAL A 138 -0.70 1.50 20.48
C VAL A 138 -2.15 1.63 20.92
N LEU A 139 -2.82 0.49 21.09
CA LEU A 139 -4.17 0.36 21.62
C LEU A 139 -4.17 -0.69 22.73
N ASP A 140 -4.68 -0.31 23.90
CA ASP A 140 -5.12 -1.25 24.94
C ASP A 140 -6.63 -1.38 24.79
N GLY A 141 -7.09 -2.51 24.23
CA GLY A 141 -8.48 -2.75 23.86
C GLY A 141 -9.42 -2.65 25.04
N SER A 142 -8.99 -3.18 26.19
CA SER A 142 -9.76 -3.14 27.43
C SER A 142 -9.95 -1.71 27.93
N ALA A 143 -8.94 -0.84 27.76
CA ALA A 143 -9.00 0.55 28.17
C ALA A 143 -9.91 1.41 27.26
N VAL A 144 -10.09 1.02 26.00
CA VAL A 144 -11.00 1.68 25.05
C VAL A 144 -12.38 1.02 24.94
N GLY A 145 -12.62 -0.01 25.74
CA GLY A 145 -13.93 -0.63 25.92
C GLY A 145 -14.27 -1.74 24.93
N ILE A 146 -13.28 -2.36 24.29
CA ILE A 146 -13.48 -3.63 23.58
C ILE A 146 -13.87 -4.70 24.61
N PRO A 147 -14.98 -5.44 24.43
CA PRO A 147 -15.39 -6.49 25.34
C PRO A 147 -14.35 -7.62 25.48
N SER A 148 -14.29 -8.23 26.66
CA SER A 148 -13.43 -9.39 26.88
C SER A 148 -13.80 -10.54 25.95
N GLY A 149 -12.80 -11.09 25.27
CA GLY A 149 -12.96 -12.23 24.36
C GLY A 149 -13.22 -11.84 22.91
N VAL A 150 -13.31 -10.55 22.59
CA VAL A 150 -13.29 -10.05 21.21
C VAL A 150 -11.84 -9.88 20.76
N GLN A 151 -11.55 -10.30 19.54
CA GLN A 151 -10.26 -10.23 18.89
C GLN A 151 -10.28 -9.16 17.80
N ILE A 152 -9.14 -8.50 17.60
CA ILE A 152 -8.88 -7.73 16.40
C ILE A 152 -8.25 -8.67 15.39
N ASP A 153 -8.92 -8.87 14.27
CA ASP A 153 -8.56 -9.74 13.14
C ASP A 153 -8.09 -8.95 11.91
N ALA A 154 -8.46 -7.67 11.76
CA ALA A 154 -7.91 -6.81 10.72
C ALA A 154 -7.46 -5.45 11.25
N ILE A 155 -6.31 -4.98 10.76
CA ILE A 155 -5.76 -3.65 11.08
C ILE A 155 -5.46 -2.89 9.79
N GLY A 156 -6.12 -1.76 9.60
CA GLY A 156 -5.75 -0.72 8.65
C GLY A 156 -5.25 0.54 9.35
N PHE A 157 -4.58 1.43 8.61
CA PHE A 157 -4.12 2.72 9.13
C PHE A 157 -4.46 3.88 8.20
N SER A 158 -5.24 4.84 8.69
CA SER A 158 -5.64 6.04 7.94
C SER A 158 -5.91 7.21 8.89
N ASP A 159 -4.88 8.01 9.20
CA ASP A 159 -4.93 9.06 10.22
C ASP A 159 -5.51 8.56 11.56
N GLY A 160 -5.18 7.32 11.94
CA GLY A 160 -5.76 6.57 13.04
C GLY A 160 -5.90 5.08 12.71
N LEU A 161 -6.14 4.25 13.72
CA LEU A 161 -6.39 2.81 13.56
C LEU A 161 -7.78 2.60 12.96
N VAL A 162 -7.84 1.75 11.94
CA VAL A 162 -9.05 1.17 11.37
C VAL A 162 -9.02 -0.31 11.70
N LEU A 163 -10.07 -0.87 12.28
CA LEU A 163 -10.10 -2.22 12.83
C LEU A 163 -11.34 -2.97 12.36
N SER A 164 -11.19 -4.28 12.19
CA SER A 164 -12.30 -5.26 12.18
C SER A 164 -12.25 -6.10 13.47
N PHE A 165 -13.25 -6.94 13.69
CA PHE A 165 -13.28 -7.88 14.81
C PHE A 165 -13.87 -9.23 14.41
N ASP A 166 -13.43 -10.28 15.10
CA ASP A 166 -13.81 -11.68 14.87
C ASP A 166 -15.30 -11.99 15.09
N THR A 167 -16.05 -11.01 15.57
CA THR A 167 -17.44 -11.15 15.94
C THR A 167 -18.16 -9.81 16.04
N ASP A 168 -19.50 -9.87 15.96
CA ASP A 168 -20.39 -8.77 16.28
C ASP A 168 -20.06 -8.14 17.65
N VAL A 169 -19.67 -6.87 17.64
CA VAL A 169 -19.24 -6.15 18.84
C VAL A 169 -20.09 -4.91 19.12
N SER A 170 -20.37 -4.69 20.40
CA SER A 170 -20.97 -3.44 20.88
C SER A 170 -19.91 -2.57 21.55
N LEU A 171 -19.54 -1.49 20.88
CA LEU A 171 -18.50 -0.55 21.28
C LEU A 171 -19.08 0.64 22.08
N PRO A 172 -18.24 1.33 22.87
CA PRO A 172 -18.64 2.55 23.57
C PRO A 172 -19.26 3.60 22.63
N GLY A 173 -20.20 4.38 23.18
CA GLY A 173 -21.00 5.31 22.38
C GLY A 173 -22.26 4.70 21.75
N GLY A 174 -22.52 3.41 22.00
CA GLY A 174 -23.70 2.70 21.51
C GLY A 174 -23.58 2.29 20.05
N LEU A 175 -22.36 2.16 19.55
CA LEU A 175 -22.08 1.67 18.21
C LEU A 175 -22.05 0.14 18.26
N SER A 176 -22.95 -0.50 17.54
CA SER A 176 -22.87 -1.93 17.25
C SER A 176 -22.34 -2.09 15.85
N VAL A 177 -21.30 -2.91 15.70
CA VAL A 177 -20.71 -3.26 14.41
C VAL A 177 -20.69 -4.76 14.26
N ALA A 178 -20.80 -5.20 13.03
CA ALA A 178 -20.67 -6.59 12.69
C ALA A 178 -19.21 -6.99 12.48
N ASP A 179 -18.97 -8.28 12.32
CA ASP A 179 -17.66 -8.86 12.03
C ASP A 179 -17.12 -8.36 10.67
N GLU A 180 -17.98 -8.17 9.67
CA GLU A 180 -17.55 -7.64 8.37
C GLU A 180 -17.32 -6.10 8.29
N ASP A 181 -17.48 -5.39 9.41
CA ASP A 181 -17.46 -3.91 9.45
C ASP A 181 -16.08 -3.35 9.85
N LEU A 182 -15.69 -2.23 9.24
CA LEU A 182 -14.50 -1.49 9.67
C LEU A 182 -14.86 -0.27 10.52
N VAL A 183 -14.23 -0.18 11.69
CA VAL A 183 -14.34 0.97 12.60
C VAL A 183 -13.02 1.71 12.72
N LYS A 184 -13.09 3.03 12.78
CA LYS A 184 -11.97 3.88 13.14
C LYS A 184 -12.02 4.26 14.61
N VAL A 185 -10.87 4.16 15.29
CA VAL A 185 -10.69 4.62 16.67
C VAL A 185 -9.72 5.79 16.74
N VAL A 186 -10.15 6.88 17.40
CA VAL A 186 -9.32 8.04 17.74
C VAL A 186 -9.53 8.39 19.21
N GLY A 187 -8.51 8.15 20.03
CA GLY A 187 -8.65 8.23 21.47
C GLY A 187 -9.63 7.16 21.97
N SER A 188 -10.76 7.58 22.54
CA SER A 188 -11.85 6.69 22.97
C SER A 188 -13.11 6.81 22.10
N THR A 189 -13.00 7.43 20.92
CA THR A 189 -14.14 7.64 20.02
C THR A 189 -14.08 6.62 18.89
N TRP A 190 -15.16 5.86 18.76
CA TRP A 190 -15.37 4.87 17.71
C TRP A 190 -16.25 5.45 16.61
N THR A 191 -15.95 5.15 15.36
CA THR A 191 -16.73 5.59 14.20
C THR A 191 -16.74 4.48 13.16
N LEU A 192 -17.93 4.02 12.76
CA LEU A 192 -18.07 3.15 11.60
C LEU A 192 -17.59 3.89 10.36
N VAL A 193 -16.61 3.32 9.66
CA VAL A 193 -16.04 3.93 8.44
C VAL A 193 -16.35 3.11 7.19
N PHE A 194 -16.65 1.82 7.37
CA PHE A 194 -17.13 0.94 6.32
C PHE A 194 -18.13 -0.05 6.92
N ASP A 195 -19.35 -0.07 6.37
CA ASP A 195 -20.44 -0.98 6.74
C ASP A 195 -20.46 -2.12 5.71
N GLY A 196 -19.94 -3.29 6.05
CA GLY A 196 -19.71 -4.38 5.10
C GLY A 196 -21.01 -4.93 4.55
N SER A 197 -21.98 -5.17 5.42
CA SER A 197 -23.36 -5.56 5.08
C SER A 197 -24.00 -4.60 4.08
N ALA A 198 -23.90 -3.28 4.31
CA ALA A 198 -24.47 -2.29 3.41
C ALA A 198 -23.77 -2.23 2.05
N ASN A 199 -22.55 -2.75 1.95
CA ASN A 199 -21.78 -2.88 0.71
C ASN A 199 -21.84 -4.29 0.11
N GLY A 200 -22.70 -5.17 0.64
CA GLY A 200 -23.02 -6.46 0.05
C GLY A 200 -22.09 -7.60 0.45
N ILE A 201 -21.30 -7.43 1.52
CA ILE A 201 -20.61 -8.53 2.17
C ILE A 201 -21.66 -9.36 2.93
N ASP A 202 -21.64 -10.68 2.74
CA ASP A 202 -22.49 -11.59 3.50
C ASP A 202 -21.91 -11.73 4.91
N ARG A 203 -22.76 -11.80 5.94
CA ARG A 203 -22.33 -11.94 7.35
C ARG A 203 -21.65 -13.27 7.67
N ALA A 204 -21.60 -14.18 6.72
CA ALA A 204 -20.82 -15.40 6.81
C ALA A 204 -19.39 -15.25 6.27
N LEU A 205 -19.04 -14.05 5.76
CA LEU A 205 -17.70 -13.68 5.30
C LEU A 205 -17.14 -12.68 6.31
N ASP A 206 -16.14 -13.10 7.06
CA ASP A 206 -15.46 -12.25 8.02
C ASP A 206 -14.34 -11.46 7.33
N VAL A 207 -14.01 -10.26 7.80
CA VAL A 207 -12.91 -9.45 7.28
C VAL A 207 -11.68 -9.63 8.17
N ASP A 208 -10.69 -10.33 7.65
CA ASP A 208 -9.42 -10.69 8.32
C ASP A 208 -8.21 -9.87 7.81
N GLY A 209 -8.41 -9.02 6.81
CA GLY A 209 -7.41 -8.09 6.33
C GLY A 209 -8.06 -6.82 5.84
N ALA A 210 -7.48 -5.68 6.19
CA ALA A 210 -8.07 -4.39 5.84
C ALA A 210 -7.03 -3.30 5.67
N GLN A 211 -7.17 -2.51 4.62
CA GLN A 211 -6.40 -1.29 4.43
C GLN A 211 -7.24 -0.18 3.81
N ALA A 212 -7.06 1.04 4.31
CA ALA A 212 -7.54 2.24 3.62
C ALA A 212 -6.62 2.58 2.43
N ASP A 213 -7.22 2.77 1.25
CA ASP A 213 -6.54 3.03 -0.04
C ASP A 213 -6.82 4.45 -0.57
N GLY A 214 -7.04 5.39 0.36
CA GLY A 214 -7.35 6.78 0.06
C GLY A 214 -8.71 7.01 -0.62
N GLY A 215 -9.18 8.26 -0.63
CA GLY A 215 -10.40 8.63 -1.37
C GLY A 215 -11.69 7.89 -0.95
N GLY A 216 -11.72 7.27 0.23
CA GLY A 216 -12.83 6.41 0.69
C GLY A 216 -12.82 4.99 0.12
N ALA A 217 -11.69 4.55 -0.45
CA ALA A 217 -11.48 3.18 -0.86
C ALA A 217 -10.91 2.32 0.27
N TYR A 218 -11.26 1.04 0.26
CA TYR A 218 -10.73 0.02 1.14
C TYR A 218 -10.28 -1.20 0.35
N LEU A 219 -9.18 -1.80 0.78
CA LEU A 219 -8.74 -3.13 0.39
C LEU A 219 -9.10 -4.07 1.54
N VAL A 220 -9.66 -5.24 1.23
CA VAL A 220 -10.04 -6.25 2.22
C VAL A 220 -9.75 -7.67 1.71
N SER A 221 -9.45 -8.58 2.63
CA SER A 221 -9.48 -10.05 2.46
C SER A 221 -10.57 -10.64 3.34
N PHE A 222 -10.78 -11.95 3.25
CA PHE A 222 -11.82 -12.65 4.02
C PHE A 222 -11.39 -14.05 4.45
N ASP A 223 -11.92 -14.50 5.59
CA ASP A 223 -11.66 -15.81 6.21
C ASP A 223 -12.14 -17.02 5.37
N THR A 224 -12.91 -16.75 4.32
CA THR A 224 -13.45 -17.79 3.47
C THR A 224 -13.75 -17.31 2.06
N ALA A 225 -13.60 -18.23 1.11
CA ALA A 225 -13.98 -18.01 -0.28
C ALA A 225 -15.45 -17.64 -0.43
N GLY A 226 -15.72 -16.61 -1.24
CA GLY A 226 -17.05 -16.03 -1.31
C GLY A 226 -17.40 -15.37 -2.64
N THR A 227 -18.46 -14.57 -2.60
CA THR A 227 -18.83 -13.70 -3.70
C THR A 227 -19.41 -12.41 -3.16
N VAL A 228 -18.83 -11.27 -3.58
CA VAL A 228 -19.35 -9.93 -3.26
C VAL A 228 -19.62 -9.19 -4.57
N GLY A 229 -20.86 -8.72 -4.73
CA GLY A 229 -21.34 -8.16 -5.99
C GLY A 229 -21.29 -9.18 -7.13
N ALA A 230 -20.34 -9.00 -8.05
CA ALA A 230 -20.11 -9.89 -9.20
C ALA A 230 -18.73 -10.55 -9.18
N ILE A 231 -17.97 -10.39 -8.09
CA ILE A 231 -16.62 -10.91 -7.94
C ILE A 231 -16.70 -12.16 -7.08
N THR A 232 -16.29 -13.30 -7.63
CA THR A 232 -15.99 -14.52 -6.86
C THR A 232 -14.50 -14.50 -6.53
N PHE A 233 -14.16 -14.86 -5.30
CA PHE A 233 -12.81 -14.78 -4.77
C PHE A 233 -12.53 -16.02 -3.90
N GLN A 234 -11.27 -16.28 -3.62
CA GLN A 234 -10.81 -17.18 -2.57
C GLN A 234 -10.36 -16.38 -1.35
N ASP A 235 -10.27 -17.03 -0.21
CA ASP A 235 -9.90 -16.46 1.10
C ASP A 235 -8.61 -15.63 1.05
N GLU A 236 -7.62 -16.08 0.28
CA GLU A 236 -6.35 -15.38 0.11
C GLU A 236 -6.40 -14.13 -0.80
N ASP A 237 -7.52 -13.88 -1.49
CA ASP A 237 -7.62 -12.80 -2.46
C ASP A 237 -7.91 -11.44 -1.81
N ILE A 238 -7.39 -10.37 -2.42
CA ILE A 238 -7.63 -9.00 -1.97
C ILE A 238 -8.62 -8.32 -2.89
N LEU A 239 -9.73 -7.88 -2.32
CA LEU A 239 -10.75 -7.11 -3.00
C LEU A 239 -10.60 -5.64 -2.66
N ARG A 240 -10.91 -4.80 -3.65
CA ARG A 240 -10.99 -3.34 -3.48
C ARG A 240 -12.43 -2.89 -3.59
N HIS A 241 -12.85 -2.13 -2.59
CA HIS A 241 -14.12 -1.42 -2.60
C HIS A 241 -13.91 0.09 -2.75
N VAL A 242 -14.60 0.72 -3.71
CA VAL A 242 -14.67 2.18 -3.79
C VAL A 242 -16.05 2.63 -4.29
N GLY A 243 -16.72 3.49 -3.51
CA GLY A 243 -17.98 4.12 -3.92
C GLY A 243 -19.09 3.13 -4.32
N GLY A 244 -19.20 1.98 -3.65
CA GLY A 244 -20.19 0.93 -3.94
C GLY A 244 -19.77 -0.05 -5.03
N VAL A 245 -18.52 0.01 -5.50
CA VAL A 245 -18.01 -0.86 -6.57
C VAL A 245 -16.88 -1.73 -6.04
N TRP A 246 -17.01 -3.02 -6.33
CA TRP A 246 -16.02 -4.05 -6.02
C TRP A 246 -15.17 -4.41 -7.23
N SER A 247 -13.89 -4.66 -7.00
CA SER A 247 -12.93 -5.17 -7.99
C SER A 247 -11.88 -6.04 -7.33
N MET A 248 -11.38 -7.08 -8.02
CA MET A 248 -10.19 -7.81 -7.58
C MET A 248 -8.96 -6.88 -7.64
N ALA A 249 -8.30 -6.66 -6.51
CA ALA A 249 -7.03 -5.93 -6.45
C ALA A 249 -5.83 -6.87 -6.57
N TYR A 250 -5.90 -8.03 -5.93
CA TYR A 250 -4.84 -9.04 -5.98
C TYR A 250 -5.46 -10.43 -5.89
N ASP A 251 -5.08 -11.28 -6.85
CA ASP A 251 -5.47 -12.70 -6.89
C ASP A 251 -4.26 -13.49 -6.39
N ALA A 252 -4.24 -13.80 -5.09
CA ALA A 252 -3.08 -14.39 -4.44
C ALA A 252 -2.89 -15.85 -4.86
N SER A 253 -4.00 -16.55 -5.11
CA SER A 253 -4.03 -17.92 -5.63
C SER A 253 -3.28 -18.04 -6.98
N THR A 254 -3.36 -16.99 -7.81
CA THR A 254 -2.65 -16.90 -9.09
C THR A 254 -1.18 -16.51 -8.91
N ALA A 255 -0.86 -15.76 -7.86
CA ALA A 255 0.50 -15.32 -7.58
C ALA A 255 1.38 -16.46 -7.02
N ASP A 256 0.86 -17.22 -6.06
CA ASP A 256 1.47 -18.44 -5.54
C ASP A 256 0.40 -19.42 -5.05
N GLY A 257 0.45 -20.66 -5.54
CA GLY A 257 -0.58 -21.66 -5.23
C GLY A 257 -0.54 -22.17 -3.79
N ASP A 258 0.56 -21.90 -3.07
CA ASP A 258 0.68 -22.26 -1.65
C ASP A 258 -0.11 -21.29 -0.75
N TRP A 259 -0.57 -20.13 -1.26
CA TRP A 259 -1.45 -19.21 -0.52
C TRP A 259 -2.85 -19.79 -0.26
N GLY A 260 -3.46 -20.47 -1.22
CA GLY A 260 -4.82 -21.01 -1.06
C GLY A 260 -4.95 -22.18 -0.10
N ALA A 261 -3.87 -22.53 0.61
CA ALA A 261 -3.90 -23.48 1.70
C ALA A 261 -3.86 -22.78 3.08
N ALA A 262 -3.69 -21.47 3.12
CA ALA A 262 -3.09 -20.76 4.24
C ALA A 262 -3.91 -19.60 4.80
N ASP A 263 -5.11 -19.34 4.24
CA ASP A 263 -5.94 -18.18 4.56
C ASP A 263 -5.13 -16.85 4.53
N LEU A 264 -5.75 -15.71 4.78
CA LEU A 264 -5.03 -14.44 4.88
C LEU A 264 -5.49 -13.64 6.10
N ASP A 265 -4.93 -14.00 7.25
CA ASP A 265 -5.30 -13.44 8.56
C ASP A 265 -4.86 -11.98 8.81
N ALA A 266 -4.11 -11.39 7.88
CA ALA A 266 -3.57 -10.05 8.06
C ALA A 266 -3.14 -9.44 6.73
N LEU A 267 -3.47 -8.18 6.43
CA LEU A 267 -3.14 -7.58 5.12
C LEU A 267 -2.57 -6.17 5.18
N GLN A 268 -1.50 -5.91 4.40
CA GLN A 268 -1.12 -4.56 3.97
C GLN A 268 -0.61 -4.53 2.52
N VAL A 269 -1.18 -3.64 1.72
CA VAL A 269 -0.77 -3.22 0.38
C VAL A 269 -0.28 -1.76 0.38
N PRO A 270 1.03 -1.45 0.52
CA PRO A 270 1.49 -0.08 0.58
C PRO A 270 0.99 0.76 -0.60
N GLU A 271 0.42 1.92 -0.28
CA GLU A 271 0.17 2.97 -1.26
C GLU A 271 1.44 3.19 -2.08
N PRO A 272 1.36 3.29 -3.42
CA PRO A 272 2.54 3.46 -4.23
C PRO A 272 3.25 4.78 -3.90
N GLY A 273 4.24 4.70 -3.00
CA GLY A 273 5.06 5.84 -2.63
C GLY A 273 5.92 6.27 -3.82
N ALA A 274 6.06 7.58 -4.03
CA ALA A 274 6.92 8.14 -5.08
C ALA A 274 8.38 7.60 -5.05
N LEU A 275 8.84 7.13 -3.87
CA LEU A 275 10.15 6.49 -3.68
C LEU A 275 10.19 5.01 -4.13
N ALA A 276 9.10 4.25 -3.99
CA ALA A 276 8.99 2.88 -4.50
C ALA A 276 9.10 2.87 -6.04
N MET A 277 8.53 3.87 -6.71
CA MET A 277 8.70 4.07 -8.16
C MET A 277 10.16 4.33 -8.57
N LEU A 278 10.98 4.92 -7.69
CA LEU A 278 12.34 5.34 -8.01
C LEU A 278 13.36 4.21 -7.80
N LEU A 279 13.15 3.34 -6.80
CA LEU A 279 14.01 2.18 -6.53
C LEU A 279 13.77 1.02 -7.51
N GLY A 280 12.52 0.77 -7.93
CA GLY A 280 12.22 -0.21 -8.98
C GLY A 280 12.86 0.13 -10.34
N GLY A 281 12.93 1.43 -10.67
CA GLY A 281 13.59 1.91 -11.90
C GLY A 281 15.11 1.74 -11.91
N VAL A 282 15.79 1.86 -10.76
CA VAL A 282 17.26 1.81 -10.69
C VAL A 282 17.78 0.37 -10.81
N LEU A 283 17.05 -0.63 -10.30
CA LEU A 283 17.42 -2.05 -10.44
C LEU A 283 17.21 -2.56 -11.88
N ALA A 284 16.16 -2.10 -12.57
CA ALA A 284 15.91 -2.46 -13.98
C ALA A 284 17.02 -1.94 -14.93
N VAL A 285 17.55 -0.73 -14.69
CA VAL A 285 18.65 -0.17 -15.51
C VAL A 285 19.99 -0.86 -15.21
N ALA A 286 20.22 -1.32 -13.98
CA ALA A 286 21.44 -2.05 -13.61
C ALA A 286 21.52 -3.46 -14.25
N GLY A 287 20.38 -4.13 -14.48
CA GLY A 287 20.31 -5.43 -15.15
C GLY A 287 20.62 -5.40 -16.65
N LEU A 288 20.20 -4.33 -17.35
CA LEU A 288 20.42 -4.16 -18.79
C LEU A 288 21.88 -3.80 -19.14
N GLY A 289 22.66 -3.30 -18.19
CA GLY A 289 24.08 -2.96 -18.38
C GLY A 289 25.04 -4.16 -18.40
N ARG A 290 24.63 -5.35 -17.94
CA ARG A 290 25.52 -6.53 -17.80
C ARG A 290 25.45 -7.55 -18.95
N ARG A 291 24.57 -7.39 -19.94
CA ARG A 291 24.44 -8.33 -21.09
C ARG A 291 25.08 -7.85 -22.40
N ARG A 292 26.05 -6.95 -22.36
CA ARG A 292 26.93 -6.67 -23.50
C ARG A 292 28.39 -6.62 -23.08
N ARG A 293 29.01 -7.79 -22.94
CA ARG A 293 30.39 -8.07 -23.33
C ARG A 293 30.51 -9.51 -23.80
#